data_AF-A0A926ACW5-F1
#
_entry.id   AF-A0A926ACW5-F1
#
_cell.length_a   1.000
_cell.length_b   1.000
_cell.length_c   1.000
_cell.angle_alpha   90.00
_cell.angle_beta   90.00
_cell.angle_gamma   90.00
#
_symmetry.space_group_name_H-M   'P 1'
#
loop_
_entity.id
_entity.type
_entity.pdbx_description
1 polymer ?
#
loop_
_entity_poly.entity_id
_entity_poly.type
_entity_poly.pdbx_seq_one_letter_code
_entity_poly.pdbx_strand_id
1 'polypeptide(L)'
;MGCLITVLMAVLGFGGFFMVAPVQPSTQTEPATVVEGYAQLSHSRAEDGAFVLGEDDAPVTLLIFEDFYCPHCQSLHPTVTQLIEAYVATGAARYEFRFLATAGGEQLNQVARLLECAAAQRPAAFWEGHQLTYELMATDDF
;
A
#
# COMPACT_ATOMS: atom_id res chain seq x y z
N MET A 1 -38.64 45.31 -8.91
CA MET A 1 -39.94 45.27 -9.60
C MET A 1 -40.13 43.82 -10.06
N GLY A 2 -40.56 42.87 -9.22
CA GLY A 2 -41.66 42.90 -8.27
C GLY A 2 -42.88 42.26 -8.93
N CYS A 3 -43.03 40.94 -8.80
CA CYS A 3 -44.23 40.18 -9.20
C CYS A 3 -44.17 38.82 -8.47
N LEU A 4 -44.26 38.78 -7.13
CA LEU A 4 -45.51 38.68 -6.36
C LEU A 4 -46.56 37.75 -7.00
N ILE A 5 -46.52 36.50 -6.56
CA ILE A 5 -47.65 35.75 -5.97
C ILE A 5 -48.91 35.62 -6.84
N THR A 6 -49.14 34.41 -7.34
CA THR A 6 -50.47 33.79 -7.28
C THR A 6 -50.33 32.33 -6.86
N VAL A 7 -50.79 32.11 -5.65
CA VAL A 7 -51.08 30.84 -5.00
C VAL A 7 -52.03 30.01 -5.86
N LEU A 8 -51.74 28.72 -6.04
CA LEU A 8 -52.78 27.72 -6.22
C LEU A 8 -52.31 26.39 -5.61
N MET A 9 -52.57 26.24 -4.30
CA MET A 9 -52.68 24.91 -3.71
C MET A 9 -53.93 24.23 -4.30
N ALA A 10 -53.77 23.04 -4.86
CA ALA A 10 -54.83 22.04 -4.89
C ALA A 10 -54.21 20.64 -4.94
N VAL A 11 -54.41 19.96 -3.81
CA VAL A 11 -54.11 18.57 -3.47
C VAL A 11 -54.73 17.59 -4.49
N LEU A 12 -54.18 16.36 -4.56
CA LEU A 12 -54.78 15.04 -4.91
C LEU A 12 -53.71 14.24 -5.70
N GLY A 13 -52.83 13.44 -5.09
CA GLY A 13 -53.15 12.16 -4.47
C GLY A 13 -53.07 11.03 -5.49
N PHE A 14 -51.94 10.30 -5.56
CA PHE A 14 -51.71 8.93 -6.06
C PHE A 14 -50.18 8.76 -6.11
N GLY A 15 -49.51 8.10 -5.17
CA GLY A 15 -49.60 6.67 -4.88
C GLY A 15 -48.28 6.02 -5.30
N GLY A 16 -47.41 5.72 -4.34
CA GLY A 16 -46.30 4.77 -4.53
C GLY A 16 -44.97 5.33 -5.04
N PHE A 17 -44.36 6.28 -4.32
CA PHE A 17 -42.90 6.42 -4.38
C PHE A 17 -42.30 5.30 -3.54
N PHE A 18 -42.08 4.14 -4.17
CA PHE A 18 -41.31 3.04 -3.63
C PHE A 18 -39.89 3.58 -3.35
N MET A 19 -39.60 3.84 -2.07
CA MET A 19 -38.24 4.16 -1.60
C MET A 19 -37.39 2.89 -1.78
N VAL A 20 -36.84 2.69 -2.98
CA VAL A 20 -35.68 1.83 -3.16
C VAL A 20 -34.53 2.62 -2.56
N ALA A 21 -34.22 2.35 -1.30
CA ALA A 21 -32.92 2.69 -0.76
C ALA A 21 -31.87 2.07 -1.69
N PRO A 22 -30.86 2.82 -2.16
CA PRO A 22 -29.77 2.21 -2.89
C PRO A 22 -29.11 1.20 -1.95
N VAL A 23 -29.23 -0.09 -2.29
CA VAL A 23 -28.33 -1.11 -1.77
C VAL A 23 -26.93 -0.65 -2.16
N GLN A 24 -26.20 -0.11 -1.19
CA GLN A 24 -24.78 0.14 -1.34
C GLN A 24 -24.10 -1.23 -1.46
N PRO A 25 -23.42 -1.52 -2.57
CA PRO A 25 -22.57 -2.69 -2.65
C PRO A 25 -21.53 -2.54 -1.54
N SER A 26 -21.47 -3.50 -0.62
CA SER A 26 -20.34 -3.61 0.30
C SER A 26 -19.13 -4.04 -0.53
N THR A 27 -18.39 -3.06 -1.05
CA THR A 27 -17.06 -3.27 -1.64
C THR A 27 -16.07 -3.57 -0.53
N GLN A 28 -15.97 -4.83 -0.09
CA GLN A 28 -14.77 -5.32 0.59
C GLN A 28 -14.57 -6.81 0.31
N THR A 29 -13.65 -7.10 -0.61
CA THR A 29 -12.46 -7.94 -0.38
C THR A 29 -11.59 -7.75 -1.62
N GLU A 30 -10.74 -6.72 -1.60
CA GLU A 30 -9.72 -6.51 -2.63
C GLU A 30 -8.43 -6.10 -1.89
N PRO A 31 -7.27 -6.71 -2.16
CA PRO A 31 -6.05 -6.53 -1.37
C PRO A 31 -5.32 -5.19 -1.63
N ALA A 32 -6.07 -4.12 -1.89
CA ALA A 32 -5.53 -2.81 -2.27
C ALA A 32 -4.98 -1.99 -1.08
N THR A 33 -5.11 -2.43 0.17
CA THR A 33 -4.83 -1.59 1.34
C THR A 33 -3.36 -1.51 1.74
N VAL A 34 -2.52 -2.48 1.37
CA VAL A 34 -1.12 -2.52 1.83
C VAL A 34 -0.21 -1.65 0.94
N VAL A 35 -0.44 -1.63 -0.37
CA VAL A 35 0.34 -0.83 -1.34
C VAL A 35 0.17 0.67 -1.10
N GLU A 36 -1.04 1.10 -0.72
CA GLU A 36 -1.34 2.51 -0.49
C GLU A 36 -0.88 3.01 0.89
N GLY A 37 -0.72 2.09 1.85
CA GLY A 37 -0.26 2.40 3.21
C GLY A 37 1.18 2.90 3.26
N TYR A 38 2.07 2.37 2.40
CA TYR A 38 3.50 2.73 2.44
C TYR A 38 3.79 4.09 1.82
N ALA A 39 2.99 4.51 0.84
CA ALA A 39 3.15 5.81 0.17
C ALA A 39 2.99 7.01 1.12
N GLN A 40 2.26 6.82 2.23
CA GLN A 40 2.00 7.87 3.23
C GLN A 40 3.05 7.93 4.34
N LEU A 41 3.92 6.92 4.43
CA LEU A 41 5.00 6.89 5.42
C LEU A 41 6.22 7.63 4.90
N SER A 42 6.97 8.21 5.83
CA SER A 42 8.30 8.76 5.55
C SER A 42 9.18 7.68 4.92
N HIS A 43 10.02 8.07 3.98
CA HIS A 43 10.95 7.16 3.32
C HIS A 43 12.22 7.91 2.94
N SER A 44 13.35 7.23 3.05
CA SER A 44 14.67 7.80 2.82
C SER A 44 15.65 6.73 2.31
N ARG A 45 16.91 7.12 2.15
CA ARG A 45 18.01 6.22 1.82
C ARG A 45 19.09 6.31 2.89
N ALA A 46 19.45 5.18 3.50
CA ALA A 46 20.58 5.11 4.40
C ALA A 46 21.92 5.28 3.63
N GLU A 47 22.98 5.67 4.33
CA GLU A 47 24.31 5.93 3.75
C GLU A 47 24.90 4.70 3.06
N ASP A 48 24.64 3.49 3.58
CA ASP A 48 25.08 2.23 2.99
C ASP A 48 24.20 1.78 1.81
N GLY A 49 23.24 2.62 1.41
CA GLY A 49 22.26 2.29 0.40
C GLY A 49 21.31 1.24 0.93
N ALA A 50 20.55 1.52 1.99
CA ALA A 50 19.33 0.78 2.37
C ALA A 50 18.08 1.60 2.06
N PHE A 51 17.01 0.97 1.59
CA PHE A 51 15.73 1.67 1.45
C PHE A 51 15.09 1.72 2.82
N VAL A 52 14.75 2.93 3.27
CA VAL A 52 14.17 3.16 4.60
C VAL A 52 12.71 3.56 4.48
N LEU A 53 11.87 2.99 5.35
CA LEU A 53 10.47 3.34 5.56
C LEU A 53 10.26 3.66 7.04
N GLY A 54 9.56 4.75 7.33
CA GLY A 54 9.41 5.34 8.66
C GLY A 54 10.43 6.43 8.97
N GLU A 55 10.30 7.01 10.17
CA GLU A 55 11.10 8.15 10.61
C GLU A 55 12.59 7.77 10.75
N ASP A 56 13.48 8.60 10.22
CA ASP A 56 14.93 8.35 10.25
C ASP A 56 15.48 8.25 11.68
N ASP A 57 14.89 8.99 12.62
CA ASP A 57 15.27 9.05 14.04
C ASP A 57 14.52 8.03 14.93
N ALA A 58 13.74 7.12 14.34
CA ALA A 58 13.05 6.08 15.09
C ALA A 58 14.04 5.27 15.96
N PRO A 59 13.70 4.97 17.23
CA PRO A 59 14.64 4.41 18.20
C PRO A 59 15.00 2.94 17.94
N VAL A 60 14.24 2.25 17.07
CA VAL A 60 14.43 0.84 16.72
C VAL A 60 14.52 0.70 15.21
N THR A 61 15.39 -0.20 14.74
CA THR A 61 15.56 -0.52 13.31
C THR A 61 15.20 -1.98 13.06
N LEU A 62 14.21 -2.19 12.20
CA LEU A 62 13.89 -3.50 11.62
C LEU A 62 14.71 -3.65 10.34
N LEU A 63 15.89 -4.27 10.48
CA LEU A 63 16.82 -4.54 9.38
C LEU A 63 16.48 -5.85 8.68
N ILE A 64 16.15 -5.80 7.40
CA ILE A 64 15.75 -6.98 6.62
C ILE A 64 16.55 -7.08 5.31
N PHE A 65 17.04 -8.30 5.06
CA PHE A 65 17.72 -8.71 3.85
C PHE A 65 16.91 -9.80 3.18
N GLU A 66 16.35 -9.53 2.00
CA GLU A 66 15.36 -10.42 1.38
C GLU A 66 15.55 -10.60 -0.12
N ASP A 67 14.97 -11.69 -0.60
CA ASP A 67 14.85 -12.08 -1.98
C ASP A 67 13.38 -12.37 -2.27
N PHE A 68 12.77 -11.63 -3.20
CA PHE A 68 11.36 -11.78 -3.55
C PHE A 68 11.00 -13.17 -4.10
N TYR A 69 11.98 -13.92 -4.60
CA TYR A 69 11.79 -15.29 -5.09
C TYR A 69 11.95 -16.35 -3.98
N CYS A 70 12.36 -15.96 -2.77
CA CYS A 70 12.55 -16.90 -1.67
C CYS A 70 11.20 -17.26 -1.02
N PRO A 71 10.84 -18.56 -0.94
CA PRO A 71 9.56 -18.98 -0.35
C PRO A 71 9.42 -18.61 1.13
N HIS A 72 10.54 -18.62 1.87
CA HIS A 72 10.53 -18.18 3.26
C HIS A 72 10.32 -16.67 3.39
N CYS A 73 10.90 -15.86 2.51
CA CYS A 73 10.65 -14.41 2.48
C CYS A 73 9.17 -14.13 2.15
N GLN A 74 8.60 -14.86 1.18
CA GLN A 74 7.16 -14.78 0.89
C GLN A 74 6.29 -15.12 2.10
N SER A 75 6.62 -16.19 2.84
CA SER A 75 5.89 -16.55 4.07
C SER A 75 6.07 -15.54 5.22
N LEU A 76 7.17 -14.80 5.23
CA LEU A 76 7.52 -13.82 6.26
C LEU A 76 6.87 -12.45 5.98
N HIS A 77 6.68 -12.09 4.70
CA HIS A 77 6.17 -10.79 4.27
C HIS A 77 4.87 -10.32 4.98
N PRO A 78 3.86 -11.19 5.24
CA PRO A 78 2.67 -10.78 6.00
C PRO A 78 2.98 -10.39 7.44
N THR A 79 3.98 -11.01 8.07
CA THR A 79 4.41 -10.66 9.44
C THR A 79 5.19 -9.35 9.43
N VAL A 80 6.06 -9.14 8.45
CA VAL A 80 6.78 -7.87 8.27
C VAL A 80 5.80 -6.72 8.06
N THR A 81 4.76 -6.93 7.25
CA THR A 81 3.69 -5.94 7.05
C THR A 81 2.99 -5.58 8.36
N GLN A 82 2.64 -6.56 9.19
CA GLN A 82 2.06 -6.31 10.52
C GLN A 82 3.00 -5.54 11.45
N LEU A 83 4.31 -5.80 11.40
CA LEU A 83 5.30 -5.05 12.18
C LEU A 83 5.41 -3.60 11.70
N ILE A 84 5.34 -3.38 10.39
CA ILE A 84 5.36 -2.03 9.79
C ILE A 84 4.13 -1.24 10.26
N GLU A 85 2.95 -1.83 10.21
CA GLU A 85 1.72 -1.18 10.70
C GLU A 85 1.76 -0.88 12.20
N ALA A 86 2.24 -1.82 13.01
CA ALA A 86 2.26 -1.67 14.47
C ALA A 86 3.32 -0.67 14.96
N TYR A 87 4.50 -0.63 14.33
CA TYR A 87 5.66 0.08 14.87
C TYR A 87 6.24 1.13 13.94
N VAL A 88 6.24 0.91 12.64
CA VAL A 88 6.82 1.87 11.69
C VAL A 88 5.86 3.03 11.45
N ALA A 89 4.57 2.74 11.28
CA ALA A 89 3.54 3.75 11.11
C ALA A 89 3.34 4.64 12.35
N THR A 90 3.79 4.20 13.52
CA THR A 90 3.72 4.96 14.78
C THR A 90 5.00 5.72 15.12
N GLY A 91 6.05 5.58 14.29
CA GLY A 91 7.38 6.15 14.55
C GLY A 91 8.19 5.42 15.63
N ALA A 92 7.68 4.30 16.15
CA ALA A 92 8.38 3.50 17.16
C ALA A 92 9.55 2.70 16.58
N ALA A 93 9.52 2.41 15.28
CA ALA A 93 10.59 1.77 14.54
C ALA A 93 10.73 2.37 13.13
N ARG A 94 11.87 2.13 12.49
CA ARG A 94 12.02 2.25 11.03
C ARG A 94 12.32 0.89 10.42
N TYR A 95 11.89 0.70 9.19
CA TYR A 95 12.13 -0.50 8.40
C TYR A 95 13.21 -0.24 7.35
N GLU A 96 14.24 -1.08 7.32
CA GLU A 96 15.31 -0.97 6.33
C GLU A 96 15.39 -2.24 5.49
N PHE A 97 15.18 -2.08 4.18
CA PHE A 97 15.24 -3.17 3.22
C PHE A 97 16.53 -3.15 2.41
N ARG A 98 17.14 -4.32 2.25
CA ARG A 98 18.30 -4.57 1.37
C ARG A 98 18.07 -5.84 0.55
N PHE A 99 18.42 -5.79 -0.72
CA PHE A 99 18.37 -6.98 -1.59
C PHE A 99 19.42 -8.00 -1.17
N LEU A 100 19.03 -9.28 -1.12
CA LEU A 100 19.93 -10.39 -0.87
C LEU A 100 19.72 -11.48 -1.93
N ALA A 101 20.46 -11.38 -3.04
CA ALA A 101 20.35 -12.34 -4.15
C ALA A 101 20.73 -13.76 -3.70
N THR A 102 19.69 -14.58 -3.49
CA THR A 102 19.79 -15.97 -3.05
C THR A 102 18.96 -16.85 -3.97
N ALA A 103 17.68 -17.05 -3.67
CA ALA A 103 16.76 -17.89 -4.44
C ALA A 103 16.56 -17.38 -5.88
N GLY A 104 16.44 -16.07 -6.06
CA GLY A 104 16.22 -15.43 -7.34
C GLY A 104 17.48 -15.20 -8.16
N GLY A 105 18.68 -15.32 -7.57
CA GLY A 105 19.95 -15.14 -8.26
C GLY A 105 20.00 -13.87 -9.14
N GLU A 106 20.29 -14.05 -10.44
CA GLU A 106 20.36 -12.93 -11.39
C GLU A 106 18.99 -12.29 -11.67
N GLN A 107 17.88 -13.03 -11.52
CA GLN A 107 16.54 -12.49 -11.65
C GLN A 107 16.28 -11.46 -10.55
N LEU A 108 16.69 -11.74 -9.30
CA LEU A 108 16.61 -10.72 -8.25
C LEU A 108 17.47 -9.50 -8.60
N ASN A 109 18.67 -9.68 -9.14
CA ASN A 109 19.50 -8.54 -9.54
C ASN A 109 18.83 -7.67 -10.62
N GLN A 110 18.10 -8.26 -11.55
CA GLN A 110 17.34 -7.53 -12.57
C GLN A 110 16.20 -6.71 -11.94
N VAL A 111 15.46 -7.33 -11.03
CA VAL A 111 14.37 -6.69 -10.28
C VAL A 111 14.89 -5.56 -9.41
N ALA A 112 16.00 -5.79 -8.70
CA ALA A 112 16.68 -4.78 -7.89
C ALA A 112 17.07 -3.57 -8.73
N ARG A 113 17.69 -3.78 -9.90
CA ARG A 113 18.03 -2.70 -10.83
C ARG A 113 16.80 -1.92 -11.29
N LEU A 114 15.70 -2.60 -11.60
CA LEU A 114 14.45 -1.97 -12.00
C LEU A 114 13.89 -1.08 -10.86
N LEU A 115 13.86 -1.59 -9.64
CA LEU A 115 13.37 -0.87 -8.46
C LEU A 115 14.28 0.32 -8.09
N GLU A 116 15.59 0.19 -8.22
CA GLU A 116 16.54 1.30 -8.07
C GLU A 116 16.28 2.40 -9.13
N CYS A 117 16.07 2.02 -10.40
CA CYS A 117 15.72 2.97 -11.46
C CYS A 117 14.36 3.65 -11.22
N ALA A 118 13.39 2.94 -10.64
CA ALA A 118 12.10 3.51 -10.27
C ALA A 118 12.28 4.54 -9.14
N ALA A 119 13.04 4.19 -8.10
CA ALA A 119 13.35 5.06 -6.97
C ALA A 119 14.07 6.35 -7.40
N ALA A 120 15.01 6.22 -8.35
CA ALA A 120 15.75 7.36 -8.89
C ALA A 120 14.85 8.38 -9.60
N GLN A 121 13.73 7.93 -10.19
CA GLN A 121 12.74 8.81 -10.80
C GLN A 121 11.74 9.37 -9.80
N ARG A 122 11.31 8.54 -8.85
CA ARG A 122 10.37 8.89 -7.79
C ARG A 122 10.67 8.03 -6.57
N PRO A 123 11.20 8.61 -5.47
CA PRO A 123 11.66 7.83 -4.32
C PRO A 123 10.61 6.84 -3.77
N ALA A 124 9.35 7.27 -3.68
CA ALA A 124 8.23 6.41 -3.24
C ALA A 124 7.96 5.20 -4.14
N ALA A 125 8.37 5.24 -5.42
CA ALA A 125 8.14 4.16 -6.38
C ALA A 125 8.82 2.84 -5.98
N PHE A 126 9.90 2.92 -5.18
CA PHE A 126 10.52 1.74 -4.62
C PHE A 126 9.53 0.92 -3.79
N TRP A 127 8.82 1.57 -2.86
CA TRP A 127 7.94 0.89 -1.90
C TRP A 127 6.66 0.35 -2.54
N GLU A 128 6.12 1.07 -3.52
CA GLU A 128 5.04 0.57 -4.38
C GLU A 128 5.49 -0.67 -5.16
N GLY A 129 6.67 -0.58 -5.78
CA GLY A 129 7.27 -1.68 -6.52
C GLY A 129 7.61 -2.87 -5.64
N HIS A 130 8.09 -2.65 -4.41
CA HIS A 130 8.38 -3.69 -3.42
C HIS A 130 7.14 -4.52 -3.12
N GLN A 131 6.01 -3.88 -2.82
CA GLN A 131 4.76 -4.58 -2.56
C GLN A 131 4.26 -5.36 -3.78
N LEU A 132 4.21 -4.69 -4.94
CA LEU A 132 3.80 -5.33 -6.19
C LEU A 132 4.71 -6.52 -6.54
N THR A 133 6.00 -6.43 -6.24
CA THR A 133 6.96 -7.50 -6.51
C THR A 133 6.67 -8.72 -5.65
N TYR A 134 6.37 -8.53 -4.36
CA TYR A 134 5.93 -9.61 -3.48
C TYR A 134 4.64 -10.27 -4.00
N GLU A 135 3.67 -9.49 -4.45
CA GLU A 135 2.42 -10.01 -5.04
C GLU A 135 2.66 -10.79 -6.35
N LEU A 136 3.50 -10.29 -7.24
CA LEU A 136 3.78 -10.92 -8.54
C LEU A 136 4.65 -12.17 -8.43
N MET A 137 5.49 -12.25 -7.39
CA MET A 137 6.43 -13.36 -7.18
C MET A 137 5.93 -14.36 -6.14
N ALA A 138 4.76 -14.12 -5.54
CA ALA A 138 4.04 -15.13 -4.78
C ALA A 138 3.75 -16.29 -5.74
N THR A 139 4.40 -17.41 -5.50
CA THR A 139 4.17 -18.64 -6.25
C THR A 139 3.17 -19.46 -5.45
N ASP A 140 1.99 -19.70 -6.02
CA ASP A 140 0.91 -20.46 -5.39
C ASP A 140 1.21 -21.96 -5.20
N ASP A 141 2.42 -22.42 -5.52
CA ASP A 141 2.74 -23.85 -5.59
C ASP A 141 4.10 -24.17 -4.93
N PHE A 142 4.03 -24.67 -3.69
CA PHE A 142 5.02 -25.59 -3.09
C PHE A 142 4.32 -26.79 -2.45
#